data_AF-A0A972VAH5-F1
#
_entry.id   AF-A0A972VAH5-F1
#
_cell.length_a   1.000
_cell.length_b   1.000
_cell.length_c   1.000
_cell.angle_alpha   90.00
_cell.angle_beta   90.00
_cell.angle_gamma   90.00
#
_symmetry.space_group_name_H-M   'P 1'
#
loop_
_entity.id
_entity.type
_entity.pdbx_description
1 polymer ?
#
loop_
_entity_poly.entity_id
_entity_poly.type
_entity_poly.pdbx_seq_one_letter_code
_entity_poly.pdbx_strand_id
1 'polypeptide(L)'
;MAVEIMMKATLVKPESLANKEFFGLWLRESLAALGAIEAGAMKHIWKVAGRYEVIAVMEVEDGAQMDAALHSLPIWQEGFAHVVTDVEWTPLHSYQNWSNQLKELAAG
;
A
#
# COMPACT_ATOMS: atom_id res chain seq x y z
N MET A 1 0.45 -8.29 -17.87
CA MET A 1 0.95 -6.90 -17.98
C MET A 1 0.83 -6.30 -16.60
N ALA A 2 1.87 -5.63 -16.11
CA ALA A 2 1.80 -4.98 -14.81
C ALA A 2 0.71 -3.89 -14.79
N VAL A 3 0.02 -3.77 -13.67
CA VAL A 3 -1.04 -2.79 -13.41
C VAL A 3 -0.58 -1.91 -12.25
N GLU A 4 -0.70 -0.60 -12.40
CA GLU A 4 -0.55 0.31 -11.27
C GLU A 4 -1.70 0.10 -10.30
N ILE A 5 -1.40 -0.10 -9.03
CA ILE A 5 -2.40 -0.33 -8.00
C ILE A 5 -2.14 0.59 -6.82
N MET A 6 -3.21 1.18 -6.29
CA MET A 6 -3.19 1.82 -4.99
C MET A 6 -3.54 0.79 -3.93
N MET A 7 -2.71 0.68 -2.90
CA MET A 7 -3.03 -0.03 -1.68
C MET A 7 -3.35 1.00 -0.60
N LYS A 8 -4.47 0.86 0.09
CA LYS A 8 -4.74 1.57 1.34
C LYS A 8 -4.82 0.55 2.47
N ALA A 9 -4.03 0.74 3.53
CA ALA A 9 -4.10 -0.09 4.72
C ALA A 9 -4.52 0.74 5.93
N THR A 10 -5.46 0.20 6.71
CA THR A 10 -5.97 0.81 7.94
C THR A 10 -5.51 0.01 9.14
N LEU A 11 -4.77 0.65 10.03
CA LEU A 11 -4.22 0.08 11.25
C LEU A 11 -5.05 0.53 12.46
N VAL A 12 -5.11 -0.32 13.48
CA VAL A 12 -5.59 0.03 14.81
C VAL A 12 -4.48 -0.19 15.81
N LYS A 13 -4.34 0.72 16.78
CA LYS A 13 -3.51 0.44 17.95
C LYS A 13 -4.40 -0.17 19.03
N PRO A 14 -4.26 -1.47 19.36
CA PRO A 14 -5.00 -2.06 20.48
C PRO A 14 -4.65 -1.35 21.80
N GLU A 15 -5.61 -1.28 22.72
CA GLU A 15 -5.37 -0.72 24.06
C GLU A 15 -4.34 -1.53 24.85
N SER A 16 -4.36 -2.87 24.67
CA SER A 16 -3.41 -3.81 25.27
C SER A 16 -1.97 -3.63 24.76
N LEU A 17 -1.78 -3.01 23.59
CA LEU A 17 -0.47 -2.86 22.98
C LEU A 17 0.21 -1.59 23.47
N ALA A 18 1.43 -1.70 23.99
CA ALA A 18 2.18 -0.54 24.46
C ALA A 18 2.59 0.37 23.29
N ASN A 19 2.69 1.68 23.53
CA ASN A 19 3.18 2.64 22.52
C ASN A 19 4.54 2.24 21.93
N LYS A 20 5.46 1.81 22.80
CA LYS A 20 6.80 1.38 22.37
C LYS A 20 6.74 0.23 21.37
N GLU A 21 5.80 -0.68 21.55
CA GLU A 21 5.64 -1.85 20.69
C GLU A 21 4.95 -1.47 19.39
N PHE A 22 3.79 -0.80 19.45
CA PHE A 22 3.05 -0.37 18.27
C PHE A 22 3.86 0.56 17.36
N PHE A 23 4.42 1.64 17.91
CA PHE A 23 5.20 2.58 17.12
C PHE A 23 6.58 2.03 16.76
N GLY A 24 7.12 1.09 17.53
CA GLY A 24 8.34 0.37 17.17
C GLY A 24 8.14 -0.53 15.96
N LEU A 25 7.01 -1.24 15.89
CA LEU A 25 6.60 -2.01 14.72
C LEU A 25 6.38 -1.08 13.52
N TRP A 26 5.63 0.00 13.70
CA TRP A 26 5.38 0.95 12.61
C TRP A 26 6.65 1.66 12.11
N LEU A 27 7.65 1.86 12.98
CA LEU A 27 8.97 2.32 12.56
C LEU A 27 9.64 1.30 11.63
N ARG A 28 9.65 0.01 11.99
CA ARG A 28 10.22 -1.05 11.13
C ARG A 28 9.49 -1.13 9.79
N GLU A 29 8.16 -1.04 9.81
CA GLU A 29 7.32 -0.91 8.61
C GLU A 29 7.76 0.25 7.72
N SER A 30 7.93 1.44 8.32
CA SER A 30 8.31 2.63 7.55
C SER A 30 9.68 2.47 6.90
N LEU A 31 10.64 1.81 7.57
CA LEU A 31 11.96 1.54 7.01
C LEU A 31 11.89 0.53 5.85
N ALA A 32 11.09 -0.54 6.00
CA ALA A 32 10.89 -1.52 4.94
C ALA A 32 10.23 -0.88 3.70
N ALA A 33 9.19 -0.07 3.90
CA ALA A 33 8.51 0.64 2.83
C ALA A 33 9.41 1.66 2.12
N LEU A 34 10.24 2.40 2.87
CA LEU A 34 11.22 3.31 2.28
C LEU A 34 12.27 2.54 1.45
N GLY A 35 12.74 1.40 1.94
CA GLY A 35 13.64 0.53 1.17
C GLY A 35 13.00 -0.01 -0.12
N ALA A 36 11.70 -0.32 -0.10
CA ALA A 36 10.96 -0.72 -1.30
C ALA A 36 10.84 0.41 -2.34
N ILE A 37 10.74 1.67 -1.88
CA ILE A 37 10.78 2.85 -2.78
C ILE A 37 12.17 2.98 -3.40
N GLU A 38 13.22 2.91 -2.61
CA GLU A 38 14.61 3.00 -3.10
C GLU A 38 14.95 1.89 -4.10
N ALA A 39 14.40 0.69 -3.90
CA ALA A 39 14.56 -0.45 -4.81
C ALA A 39 13.67 -0.36 -6.07
N GLY A 40 12.77 0.62 -6.17
CA GLY A 40 11.83 0.77 -7.28
C GLY A 40 10.64 -0.20 -7.26
N ALA A 41 10.49 -1.00 -6.20
CA ALA A 41 9.35 -1.91 -6.04
C ALA A 41 8.06 -1.16 -5.65
N MET A 42 8.18 0.03 -5.06
CA MET A 42 7.06 0.90 -4.71
C MET A 42 7.29 2.29 -5.32
N LYS A 43 6.27 2.85 -5.96
CA LYS A 43 6.38 4.18 -6.58
C LYS A 43 6.27 5.28 -5.55
N HIS A 44 5.26 5.18 -4.69
CA HIS A 44 4.96 6.18 -3.68
C HIS A 44 4.35 5.57 -2.43
N ILE A 45 4.58 6.21 -1.28
CA ILE A 45 3.86 5.94 -0.04
C ILE A 45 3.59 7.23 0.71
N TRP A 46 2.44 7.28 1.37
CA TRP A 46 2.07 8.35 2.28
C TRP A 46 1.47 7.80 3.56
N LYS A 47 1.85 8.43 4.68
CA LYS A 47 1.11 8.32 5.93
C LYS A 47 -0.04 9.32 5.90
N VAL A 48 -1.26 8.86 6.13
CA VAL A 48 -2.43 9.73 6.15
C VAL A 48 -2.44 10.57 7.44
N ALA A 49 -2.33 11.89 7.32
CA ALA A 49 -2.27 12.78 8.47
C ALA A 49 -3.48 12.59 9.42
N GLY A 50 -3.23 12.54 10.73
CA GLY A 50 -4.27 12.33 11.75
C GLY A 50 -4.88 10.92 11.84
N ARG A 51 -4.58 10.01 10.90
CA ARG A 51 -5.12 8.64 10.89
C ARG A 51 -4.02 7.58 10.99
N TYR A 52 -4.38 6.39 11.48
CA TYR A 52 -3.53 5.19 11.39
C TYR A 52 -3.78 4.50 10.06
N GLU A 53 -3.45 5.21 8.99
CA GLU A 53 -3.63 4.73 7.62
C GLU A 53 -2.39 5.05 6.80
N VAL A 54 -2.09 4.17 5.86
CA VAL A 54 -1.08 4.36 4.83
C VAL A 54 -1.69 4.14 3.46
N ILE A 55 -1.22 4.92 2.49
CA ILE A 55 -1.58 4.77 1.07
C ILE A 55 -0.28 4.55 0.31
N ALA A 56 -0.20 3.47 -0.45
CA ALA A 56 0.94 3.15 -1.31
C ALA A 56 0.48 3.00 -2.76
N VAL A 57 1.37 3.31 -3.70
CA VAL A 57 1.18 3.03 -5.12
C VAL A 57 2.35 2.20 -5.61
N MET A 58 2.06 1.09 -6.29
CA MET A 58 3.04 0.15 -6.81
C MET A 58 2.56 -0.46 -8.13
N GLU A 59 3.44 -1.17 -8.83
CA GLU A 59 3.08 -1.99 -9.98
C GLU A 59 3.07 -3.46 -9.57
N VAL A 60 2.02 -4.17 -9.94
CA VAL A 60 1.87 -5.61 -9.72
C VAL A 60 1.38 -6.30 -10.98
N GLU A 61 1.84 -7.53 -11.22
CA GLU A 61 1.41 -8.32 -12.38
C GLU A 61 0.11 -9.09 -12.12
N ASP A 62 -0.07 -9.58 -10.90
CA ASP A 62 -1.19 -10.44 -10.51
C ASP A 62 -1.45 -10.40 -8.99
N GLY A 63 -2.45 -11.16 -8.55
CA GLY A 63 -2.79 -11.28 -7.14
C GLY A 63 -1.71 -11.93 -6.28
N ALA A 64 -0.88 -12.81 -6.85
CA ALA A 64 0.20 -13.45 -6.09
C ALA A 64 1.27 -12.43 -5.71
N GLN A 65 1.57 -11.47 -6.58
CA GLN A 65 2.45 -10.34 -6.25
C GLN A 65 1.83 -9.40 -5.21
N MET A 66 0.51 -9.21 -5.23
CA MET A 66 -0.18 -8.42 -4.19
C MET A 66 -0.01 -9.08 -2.81
N ASP A 67 -0.26 -10.38 -2.72
CA ASP A 67 -0.09 -11.14 -1.47
C ASP A 67 1.38 -11.16 -1.03
N ALA A 68 2.31 -11.37 -1.96
CA ALA A 68 3.74 -11.36 -1.67
C ALA A 68 4.22 -9.99 -1.14
N ALA A 69 3.72 -8.89 -1.73
CA ALA A 69 4.02 -7.54 -1.27
C ALA A 69 3.54 -7.32 0.17
N LEU A 70 2.30 -7.70 0.49
CA LEU A 70 1.79 -7.63 1.86
C LEU A 70 2.64 -8.49 2.81
N HIS A 71 2.80 -9.78 2.53
CA HIS A 71 3.51 -10.70 3.42
C HIS A 71 5.02 -10.42 3.54
N SER A 72 5.59 -9.55 2.69
CA SER A 72 6.95 -9.05 2.85
C SER A 72 7.11 -8.02 3.97
N LEU A 73 6.00 -7.40 4.42
CA LEU A 73 6.03 -6.35 5.42
C LEU A 73 6.20 -6.91 6.85
N PRO A 74 7.00 -6.25 7.72
CA PRO A 74 7.22 -6.64 9.11
C PRO A 74 5.96 -7.01 9.92
N ILE A 75 4.84 -6.30 9.77
CA ILE A 75 3.54 -6.50 10.43
C ILE A 75 3.05 -7.92 10.19
N TRP A 76 3.21 -8.42 8.96
CA TRP A 76 2.77 -9.77 8.61
C TRP A 76 3.80 -10.81 9.05
N GLN A 77 5.09 -10.55 8.86
CA GLN A 77 6.16 -11.46 9.24
C GLN A 77 6.28 -11.67 10.75
N GLU A 78 6.02 -10.63 11.54
CA GLU A 78 6.13 -10.65 12.99
C GLU A 78 4.82 -11.04 13.69
N GLY A 79 3.78 -11.45 12.95
CA GLY A 79 2.51 -11.94 13.52
C GLY A 79 1.57 -10.84 14.04
N PHE A 80 1.78 -9.59 13.64
CA PHE A 80 0.95 -8.44 13.98
C PHE A 80 -0.17 -8.18 12.96
N ALA A 81 -0.53 -9.16 12.13
CA ALA A 81 -1.68 -9.14 11.22
C ALA A 81 -2.94 -8.48 11.81
N HIS A 82 -3.24 -8.79 13.08
CA HIS A 82 -4.40 -8.31 13.83
C HIS A 82 -4.40 -6.78 14.08
N VAL A 83 -3.28 -6.09 13.87
CA VAL A 83 -3.16 -4.63 13.92
C VAL A 83 -3.70 -4.00 12.63
N VAL A 84 -3.75 -4.73 11.52
CA VAL A 84 -4.32 -4.28 10.26
C VAL A 84 -5.78 -4.70 10.19
N THR A 85 -6.67 -3.72 10.18
CA THR A 85 -8.13 -3.95 10.19
C THR A 85 -8.75 -4.00 8.80
N ASP A 86 -8.08 -3.38 7.83
CA ASP A 86 -8.57 -3.30 6.46
C ASP A 86 -7.42 -3.08 5.49
N VAL A 87 -7.51 -3.72 4.31
CA VAL A 87 -6.61 -3.50 3.18
C VAL A 87 -7.46 -3.42 1.92
N GLU A 88 -7.43 -2.25 1.28
CA GLU A 88 -8.11 -1.99 0.02
C GLU A 88 -7.09 -1.92 -1.12
N TRP A 89 -7.42 -2.58 -2.23
CA TRP A 89 -6.64 -2.55 -3.45
C TRP A 89 -7.46 -1.95 -4.58
N THR A 90 -6.98 -0.85 -5.16
CA THR A 90 -7.67 -0.11 -6.22
C THR A 90 -6.79 -0.07 -7.46
N PRO A 91 -7.16 -0.79 -8.54
CA PRO A 91 -6.47 -0.65 -9.82
C PRO A 91 -6.52 0.79 -10.31
N LEU A 92 -5.38 1.31 -10.73
CA LEU A 92 -5.24 2.64 -11.28
C LEU A 92 -5.07 2.56 -12.79
N HIS A 93 -5.70 3.50 -13.49
CA HIS A 93 -5.53 3.68 -14.92
C HIS A 93 -4.84 5.01 -15.21
N SER A 94 -3.88 4.99 -16.15
CA SER A 94 -3.18 6.20 -16.57
C SER A 94 -4.19 7.24 -17.08
N TYR A 95 -4.15 8.43 -16.48
CA TYR A 95 -4.99 9.54 -16.91
C TYR A 95 -4.67 9.99 -18.34
N GLN A 96 -3.43 9.80 -18.79
CA GLN A 96 -3.03 10.07 -20.18
C GLN A 96 -3.71 9.08 -21.16
N ASN A 97 -3.78 7.80 -20.79
CA ASN A 97 -4.48 6.79 -21.61
C ASN A 97 -5.98 7.06 -21.62
N TRP A 98 -6.56 7.39 -20.46
CA TRP A 98 -7.95 7.80 -20.36
C TRP A 98 -8.26 9.03 -21.23
N SER A 99 -7.39 10.05 -21.22
CA SER A 99 -7.52 11.24 -22.07
C SER A 99 -7.52 10.90 -23.57
N ASN A 100 -6.69 9.94 -23.99
CA ASN A 100 -6.70 9.47 -25.37
C ASN A 100 -7.99 8.71 -25.71
N GLN A 101 -8.43 7.81 -24.83
CA GLN A 101 -9.68 7.08 -24.99
C GLN A 101 -10.90 8.01 -25.04
N LEU A 102 -10.89 9.08 -24.26
CA LEU A 102 -11.93 10.10 -24.28
C LEU A 102 -12.08 10.76 -25.65
N LYS A 103 -11.00 10.93 -26.43
CA LYS A 103 -11.09 11.50 -27.79
C LYS A 103 -11.86 10.58 -28.72
N GLU A 104 -11.67 9.27 -28.60
CA GLU A 104 -12.40 8.26 -29.38
C GLU A 104 -13.86 8.24 -28.96
N LEU A 105 -14.15 8.16 -27.66
CA LEU A 105 -15.51 8.16 -27.13
C LEU A 105 -16.29 9.44 -27.48
N ALA A 106 -15.61 10.59 -27.50
CA ALA A 106 -16.21 11.85 -27.88
C ALA A 106 -16.50 11.95 -29.39
N ALA A 107 -15.91 11.09 -30.23
CA ALA A 107 -16.11 11.07 -31.67
C ALA A 107 -17.36 10.28 -32.12
N GLY A 108 -17.99 9.51 -31.21
CA GLY A 108 -19.13 8.63 -31.49
C GLY A 108 -18.70 7.23 -31.92
#